data_AF-A0A960CSR9-F1
#
_entry.id   AF-A0A960CSR9-F1
#
_cell.length_a   1.000
_cell.length_b   1.000
_cell.length_c   1.000
_cell.angle_alpha   90.00
_cell.angle_beta   90.00
_cell.angle_gamma   90.00
#
_symmetry.space_group_name_H-M   'P 1'
#
loop_
_entity.id
_entity.type
_entity.pdbx_description
1 polymer ?
#
loop_
_entity_poly.entity_id
_entity_poly.type
_entity_poly.pdbx_seq_one_letter_code
_entity_poly.pdbx_strand_id
1 'polypeptide(L)'
;MGESESAGAVDRAQGEACYAPLTRSVRRLVDVTIRSEVDDETIRVAQALIEQASDLLATRLMPGAFGVKETLDGGTVAWGNAAIGLRNAIAPPLLVERTADRVYTDFDLGAAYEGPPGHVHGGVCALILDHVLGATAHQPDRPAFTGTITVRYLRPTRLGRLHAEAHVDHDEGAKTYAVGSISDGDGVTVEAEGVFVRPDAR
;
A
#
# COMPACT_ATOMS: atom_id res chain seq x y z
N MET A 1 22.88 -19.40 10.99
CA MET A 1 22.56 -18.94 9.63
C MET A 1 21.40 -19.81 9.19
N GLY A 2 20.18 -19.39 9.51
CA GLY A 2 18.99 -20.23 9.39
C GLY A 2 18.65 -20.43 7.91
N GLU A 3 18.50 -21.68 7.51
CA GLU A 3 17.98 -22.07 6.21
C GLU A 3 16.59 -21.44 6.07
N SER A 4 16.50 -20.42 5.21
CA SER A 4 15.24 -19.95 4.68
C SER A 4 14.65 -21.10 3.88
N GLU A 5 13.74 -21.87 4.48
CA GLU A 5 12.82 -22.72 3.72
C GLU A 5 12.30 -21.89 2.55
N SER A 6 12.65 -22.29 1.34
CA SER A 6 12.15 -21.67 0.11
C SER A 6 10.63 -21.66 0.18
N ALA A 7 10.06 -20.49 0.52
CA ALA A 7 8.65 -20.25 0.39
C ALA A 7 8.37 -20.39 -1.11
N GLY A 8 7.83 -21.55 -1.50
CA GLY A 8 7.73 -21.96 -2.90
C GLY A 8 7.20 -20.83 -3.78
N ALA A 9 7.85 -20.65 -4.94
CA ALA A 9 7.52 -19.62 -5.90
C ALA A 9 6.02 -19.62 -6.21
N VAL A 10 5.42 -18.43 -6.25
CA VAL A 10 3.98 -18.28 -6.46
C VAL A 10 3.67 -18.05 -7.94
N ASP A 11 2.55 -18.60 -8.40
CA ASP A 11 1.98 -18.22 -9.69
C ASP A 11 1.36 -16.83 -9.56
N ARG A 12 1.99 -15.83 -10.21
CA ARG A 12 1.53 -14.44 -10.19
C ARG A 12 0.14 -14.30 -10.80
N ALA A 13 -0.07 -14.82 -12.01
CA ALA A 13 -1.31 -14.65 -12.76
C ALA A 13 -2.48 -15.32 -12.04
N GLN A 14 -2.29 -16.56 -11.57
CA GLN A 14 -3.30 -17.27 -10.80
C GLN A 14 -3.59 -16.57 -9.46
N GLY A 15 -2.55 -16.14 -8.75
CA GLY A 15 -2.72 -15.45 -7.48
C GLY A 15 -3.43 -14.11 -7.63
N GLU A 16 -3.16 -13.35 -8.68
CA GLU A 16 -3.87 -12.12 -9.01
C GLU A 16 -5.34 -12.38 -9.34
N ALA A 17 -5.61 -13.36 -10.21
CA ALA A 17 -6.98 -13.72 -10.59
C ALA A 17 -7.82 -14.16 -9.40
N CYS A 18 -7.25 -14.89 -8.43
CA CYS A 18 -7.97 -15.37 -7.26
C CYS A 18 -8.10 -14.32 -6.14
N TYR A 19 -7.01 -13.65 -5.78
CA TYR A 19 -6.97 -12.83 -4.57
C TYR A 19 -7.31 -11.36 -4.80
N ALA A 20 -7.18 -10.82 -6.02
CA ALA A 20 -7.58 -9.45 -6.30
C ALA A 20 -9.10 -9.24 -6.15
N PRO A 21 -9.98 -10.11 -6.69
CA PRO A 21 -11.42 -9.99 -6.48
C PRO A 21 -11.82 -10.20 -5.02
N LEU A 22 -11.21 -11.17 -4.33
CA LEU A 22 -11.47 -11.40 -2.91
C LEU A 22 -11.13 -10.15 -2.08
N THR A 23 -9.94 -9.57 -2.28
CA THR A 23 -9.50 -8.37 -1.56
C THR A 23 -10.38 -7.17 -1.90
N ARG A 24 -10.86 -7.05 -3.15
CA ARG A 24 -11.85 -6.02 -3.52
C ARG A 24 -13.16 -6.18 -2.75
N SER A 25 -13.65 -7.40 -2.57
CA SER A 25 -14.83 -7.69 -1.74
C SER A 25 -14.61 -7.31 -0.28
N VAL A 26 -13.42 -7.58 0.28
CA VAL A 26 -13.07 -7.18 1.66
C VAL A 26 -12.97 -5.65 1.77
N ARG A 27 -12.36 -4.95 0.81
CA ARG A 27 -12.33 -3.48 0.80
C ARG A 27 -13.73 -2.88 0.76
N ARG A 28 -14.62 -3.44 -0.05
CA ARG A 28 -16.04 -3.06 -0.05
C ARG A 28 -16.68 -3.31 1.31
N LEU A 29 -16.38 -4.45 1.96
CA LEU A 29 -16.89 -4.77 3.28
C LEU A 29 -16.44 -3.76 4.35
N VAL A 30 -15.18 -3.33 4.32
CA VAL A 30 -14.66 -2.28 5.22
C VAL A 30 -15.47 -0.99 5.05
N ASP A 31 -15.65 -0.54 3.81
CA ASP A 31 -16.41 0.67 3.50
C ASP A 31 -17.88 0.59 3.96
N VAL A 32 -18.59 -0.49 3.64
CA VAL A 32 -20.01 -0.61 4.03
C VAL A 32 -20.17 -0.83 5.54
N THR A 33 -19.22 -1.47 6.22
CA THR A 33 -19.24 -1.60 7.69
C THR A 33 -19.20 -0.23 8.37
N ILE A 34 -18.44 0.72 7.82
CA ILE A 34 -18.34 2.08 8.37
C ILE A 34 -19.62 2.88 8.14
N ARG A 35 -20.27 2.72 6.98
CA ARG A 35 -21.36 3.60 6.51
C ARG A 35 -22.76 3.01 6.64
N SER A 36 -22.89 1.77 7.10
CA SER A 36 -24.18 1.08 7.19
C SER A 36 -25.02 1.58 8.37
N GLU A 37 -26.32 1.73 8.14
CA GLU A 37 -27.34 2.07 9.15
C GLU A 37 -28.48 1.01 9.17
N VAL A 38 -28.17 -0.23 8.78
CA VAL A 38 -29.14 -1.34 8.83
C VAL A 38 -29.47 -1.75 10.27
N ASP A 39 -30.58 -2.47 10.44
CA ASP A 39 -31.03 -2.95 11.75
C ASP A 39 -30.10 -4.01 12.39
N ASP A 40 -30.25 -4.20 13.70
CA ASP A 40 -29.45 -5.12 14.52
C ASP A 40 -29.52 -6.58 14.04
N GLU A 41 -30.64 -7.02 13.47
CA GLU A 41 -30.78 -8.38 12.95
C GLU A 41 -29.91 -8.57 11.71
N THR A 42 -29.96 -7.60 10.79
CA THR A 42 -29.12 -7.57 9.59
C THR A 42 -27.64 -7.50 9.95
N ILE A 43 -27.25 -6.73 10.98
CA ILE A 43 -25.86 -6.70 11.48
C ILE A 43 -25.42 -8.08 11.97
N ARG A 44 -26.24 -8.79 12.76
CA ARG A 44 -25.91 -10.14 13.26
C ARG A 44 -25.76 -11.15 12.13
N VAL A 45 -26.63 -11.10 11.12
CA VAL A 45 -26.52 -11.97 9.93
C VAL A 45 -25.24 -11.68 9.16
N ALA A 46 -24.92 -10.40 8.92
CA ALA A 46 -23.70 -10.00 8.24
C ALA A 46 -22.45 -10.47 9.00
N GLN A 47 -22.40 -10.30 10.32
CA GLN A 47 -21.31 -10.78 11.16
C GLN A 47 -21.10 -12.30 10.99
N ALA A 48 -22.17 -13.10 11.09
CA ALA A 48 -22.07 -14.55 10.96
C ALA A 48 -21.55 -14.99 9.58
N LEU A 49 -21.89 -14.27 8.52
CA LEU A 49 -21.37 -14.55 7.17
C LEU A 49 -19.88 -14.19 7.04
N ILE A 50 -19.44 -13.11 7.70
CA ILE A 50 -18.03 -12.70 7.72
C ILE A 50 -17.19 -13.71 8.50
N GLU A 51 -17.69 -14.19 9.64
CA GLU A 51 -17.06 -15.26 10.43
C GLU A 51 -16.94 -16.54 9.62
N GLN A 52 -18.01 -16.99 8.96
CA GLN A 52 -17.97 -18.16 8.07
C GLN A 52 -16.96 -18.00 6.92
N ALA A 53 -16.91 -16.84 6.26
CA ALA A 53 -15.93 -16.57 5.23
C ALA A 53 -14.49 -16.61 5.78
N SER A 54 -14.29 -16.11 7.00
CA SER A 54 -13.00 -16.09 7.68
C SER A 54 -12.54 -17.50 8.04
N ASP A 55 -13.44 -18.34 8.58
CA ASP A 55 -13.19 -19.74 8.90
C ASP A 55 -12.82 -20.55 7.64
N LEU A 56 -13.52 -20.31 6.53
CA LEU A 56 -13.20 -20.94 5.24
C LEU A 56 -11.78 -20.59 4.76
N LEU A 57 -11.38 -19.32 4.86
CA LEU A 57 -10.02 -18.89 4.52
C LEU A 57 -8.98 -19.43 5.51
N ALA A 58 -9.35 -19.56 6.79
CA ALA A 58 -8.49 -20.04 7.86
C ALA A 58 -8.24 -21.56 7.83
N THR A 59 -8.98 -22.33 7.02
CA THR A 59 -8.74 -23.77 6.81
C THR A 59 -7.29 -24.10 6.42
N ARG A 60 -6.59 -23.16 5.77
CA ARG A 60 -5.15 -23.27 5.48
C ARG A 60 -4.48 -21.89 5.46
N LEU A 61 -3.75 -21.60 6.52
CA LEU A 61 -2.92 -20.39 6.63
C LEU A 61 -1.45 -20.69 6.36
N MET A 62 -0.73 -19.69 5.85
CA MET A 62 0.74 -19.73 5.84
C MET A 62 1.27 -19.39 7.24
N PRO A 63 2.44 -19.91 7.63
CA PRO A 63 3.09 -19.46 8.85
C PRO A 63 3.57 -18.01 8.70
N GLY A 64 3.34 -17.17 9.71
CA GLY A 64 3.83 -15.80 9.75
C GLY A 64 3.26 -14.87 8.66
N ALA A 65 4.03 -13.84 8.30
CA ALA A 65 3.65 -12.84 7.31
C ALA A 65 3.97 -13.27 5.86
N PHE A 66 3.31 -12.67 4.87
CA PHE A 66 3.54 -12.98 3.46
C PHE A 66 4.98 -12.68 3.01
N GLY A 67 5.57 -11.58 3.49
CA GLY A 67 6.91 -11.13 3.13
C GLY A 67 7.03 -10.72 1.66
N VAL A 68 8.21 -10.98 1.08
CA VAL A 68 8.45 -10.93 -0.36
C VAL A 68 8.59 -12.37 -0.84
N LYS A 69 7.88 -12.74 -1.90
CA LYS A 69 7.95 -14.08 -2.50
C LYS A 69 8.39 -14.00 -3.95
N GLU A 70 9.20 -14.96 -4.37
CA GLU A 70 9.52 -15.16 -5.78
C GLU A 70 8.29 -15.63 -6.56
N THR A 71 8.21 -15.25 -7.82
CA THR A 71 7.16 -15.68 -8.75
C THR A 71 7.71 -16.64 -9.79
N LEU A 72 6.85 -17.51 -10.32
CA LEU A 72 7.24 -18.52 -11.33
C LEU A 72 7.77 -17.92 -12.64
N ASP A 73 7.44 -16.65 -12.92
CA ASP A 73 7.93 -15.86 -14.06
C ASP A 73 9.25 -15.13 -13.77
N GLY A 74 9.92 -15.43 -12.64
CA GLY A 74 11.24 -14.88 -12.28
C GLY A 74 11.21 -13.50 -11.63
N GLY A 75 10.04 -13.01 -11.23
CA GLY A 75 9.89 -11.76 -10.49
C GLY A 75 9.72 -11.96 -8.98
N THR A 76 9.29 -10.90 -8.31
CA THR A 76 8.90 -10.95 -6.90
C THR A 76 7.56 -10.27 -6.66
N VAL A 77 6.86 -10.65 -5.59
CA VAL A 77 5.61 -10.03 -5.14
C VAL A 77 5.64 -9.80 -3.64
N ALA A 78 5.05 -8.68 -3.21
CA ALA A 78 4.88 -8.30 -1.80
C ALA A 78 3.39 -8.18 -1.45
N TRP A 79 2.59 -9.22 -1.74
CA TRP A 79 1.13 -9.13 -1.64
C TRP A 79 0.58 -8.85 -0.24
N GLY A 80 1.36 -9.01 0.82
CA GLY A 80 0.97 -8.62 2.18
C GLY A 80 1.36 -7.19 2.60
N ASN A 81 2.06 -6.43 1.74
CA ASN A 81 2.58 -5.10 2.06
C ASN A 81 1.45 -4.13 2.48
N ALA A 82 1.74 -3.23 3.42
CA ALA A 82 0.74 -2.31 3.98
C ALA A 82 0.34 -1.14 3.06
N ALA A 83 1.15 -0.80 2.06
CA ALA A 83 0.87 0.29 1.12
C ALA A 83 0.32 -0.22 -0.23
N ILE A 84 0.85 -1.35 -0.72
CA ILE A 84 0.55 -1.88 -2.07
C ILE A 84 0.18 -3.37 -2.11
N GLY A 85 -0.08 -3.97 -0.95
CA GLY A 85 -0.34 -5.40 -0.86
C GLY A 85 -1.64 -5.80 -1.55
N LEU A 86 -1.54 -6.58 -2.62
CA LEU A 86 -2.70 -7.15 -3.33
C LEU A 86 -3.65 -7.92 -2.41
N ARG A 87 -3.12 -8.63 -1.41
CA ARG A 87 -3.87 -9.42 -0.42
C ARG A 87 -4.12 -8.66 0.88
N ASN A 88 -3.82 -7.36 0.92
CA ASN A 88 -4.01 -6.53 2.09
C ASN A 88 -5.13 -5.51 1.82
N ALA A 89 -6.30 -5.74 2.43
CA ALA A 89 -7.44 -4.85 2.25
C ALA A 89 -7.28 -3.49 2.96
N ILE A 90 -6.34 -3.35 3.89
CA ILE A 90 -5.98 -2.07 4.53
C ILE A 90 -5.13 -1.21 3.60
N ALA A 91 -4.38 -1.84 2.68
CA ALA A 91 -3.54 -1.11 1.76
C ALA A 91 -4.38 -0.20 0.85
N PRO A 92 -4.06 1.11 0.78
CA PRO A 92 -4.67 2.02 -0.18
C PRO A 92 -4.59 1.43 -1.59
N PRO A 93 -5.59 1.67 -2.46
CA PRO A 93 -5.68 1.04 -3.77
C PRO A 93 -4.73 1.73 -4.77
N LEU A 94 -3.44 1.80 -4.44
CA LEU A 94 -2.42 2.44 -5.27
C LEU A 94 -2.08 1.55 -6.46
N LEU A 95 -2.06 2.17 -7.64
CA LEU A 95 -1.47 1.62 -8.85
C LEU A 95 -0.31 2.51 -9.23
N VAL A 96 0.90 2.07 -8.90
CA VAL A 96 2.12 2.86 -9.07
C VAL A 96 2.61 2.76 -10.51
N GLU A 97 2.69 3.91 -11.16
CA GLU A 97 3.25 4.07 -12.50
C GLU A 97 4.63 4.72 -12.42
N ARG A 98 5.50 4.39 -13.38
CA ARG A 98 6.88 4.85 -13.42
C ARG A 98 7.22 5.37 -14.81
N THR A 99 7.79 6.56 -14.87
CA THR A 99 8.42 7.12 -16.07
C THR A 99 9.94 7.15 -15.89
N ALA A 100 10.66 7.76 -16.84
CA ALA A 100 12.11 7.91 -16.74
C ALA A 100 12.54 8.85 -15.59
N ASP A 101 11.67 9.79 -15.22
CA ASP A 101 11.96 10.93 -14.36
C ASP A 101 11.13 10.95 -13.05
N ARG A 102 10.00 10.25 -13.00
CA ARG A 102 9.11 10.27 -11.83
C ARG A 102 8.38 8.95 -11.60
N VAL A 103 7.82 8.84 -10.40
CA VAL A 103 6.88 7.81 -9.99
C VAL A 103 5.60 8.49 -9.56
N TYR A 104 4.44 7.98 -10.01
CA TYR A 104 3.16 8.56 -9.63
C TYR A 104 2.06 7.51 -9.48
N THR A 105 0.93 7.92 -8.89
CA THR A 105 -0.28 7.11 -8.79
C THR A 105 -1.50 8.00 -8.64
N ASP A 106 -2.57 7.67 -9.37
CA ASP A 106 -3.90 8.22 -9.18
C ASP A 106 -4.76 7.21 -8.40
N PHE A 107 -5.46 7.68 -7.38
CA PHE A 107 -6.24 6.83 -6.49
C PHE A 107 -7.43 7.56 -5.89
N ASP A 108 -8.36 6.80 -5.32
CA ASP A 108 -9.55 7.32 -4.64
C ASP A 108 -9.57 6.80 -3.20
N LEU A 109 -9.66 7.70 -2.22
CA LEU A 109 -9.72 7.37 -0.80
C LEU A 109 -11.10 7.71 -0.23
N GLY A 110 -11.84 6.67 0.17
CA GLY A 110 -13.12 6.80 0.86
C GLY A 110 -13.02 6.73 2.39
N ALA A 111 -14.16 6.46 3.04
CA ALA A 111 -14.32 6.47 4.50
C ALA A 111 -13.33 5.56 5.26
N ALA A 112 -12.84 4.49 4.63
CA ALA A 112 -11.84 3.59 5.21
C ALA A 112 -10.50 4.27 5.57
N TYR A 113 -10.23 5.45 5.00
CA TYR A 113 -8.98 6.19 5.17
C TYR A 113 -9.18 7.56 5.85
N GLU A 114 -10.40 7.82 6.34
CA GLU A 114 -10.78 9.07 6.98
C GLU A 114 -10.05 9.23 8.33
N GLY A 115 -9.60 10.45 8.61
CA GLY A 115 -9.10 10.84 9.93
C GLY A 115 -9.97 11.94 10.51
N PRO A 116 -9.68 13.22 10.21
CA PRO A 116 -10.65 14.29 10.45
C PRO A 116 -11.89 14.11 9.56
N PRO A 117 -13.06 14.60 9.99
CA PRO A 117 -14.29 14.50 9.20
C PRO A 117 -14.12 15.03 7.78
N GLY A 118 -14.42 14.20 6.78
CA GLY A 118 -14.32 14.49 5.34
C GLY A 118 -12.90 14.52 4.77
N HIS A 119 -11.87 14.16 5.55
CA HIS A 119 -10.47 14.30 5.15
C HIS A 119 -9.67 13.02 5.41
N VAL A 120 -8.67 12.78 4.55
CA VAL A 120 -7.74 11.66 4.70
C VAL A 120 -6.95 11.81 5.99
N HIS A 121 -6.78 10.71 6.72
CA HIS A 121 -5.93 10.70 7.90
C HIS A 121 -4.47 11.02 7.51
N GLY A 122 -3.80 11.94 8.20
CA GLY A 122 -2.44 12.35 7.86
C GLY A 122 -1.44 11.19 7.80
N GLY A 123 -1.57 10.21 8.72
CA GLY A 123 -0.78 8.97 8.67
C GLY A 123 -0.95 8.14 7.39
N VAL A 124 -2.12 8.18 6.73
CA VAL A 124 -2.33 7.53 5.43
C VAL A 124 -1.62 8.32 4.33
N CYS A 125 -1.67 9.66 4.36
CA CYS A 125 -0.87 10.49 3.46
C CYS A 125 0.63 10.20 3.59
N ALA A 126 1.12 10.10 4.82
CA ALA A 126 2.53 9.76 5.10
C ALA A 126 2.90 8.35 4.60
N LEU A 127 2.03 7.35 4.78
CA LEU A 127 2.21 5.99 4.24
C LEU A 127 2.33 5.99 2.71
N ILE A 128 1.44 6.73 2.04
CA ILE A 128 1.45 6.83 0.57
C ILE A 128 2.73 7.53 0.09
N LEU A 129 3.10 8.64 0.73
CA LEU A 129 4.31 9.38 0.38
C LEU A 129 5.58 8.57 0.61
N ASP A 130 5.71 7.87 1.74
CA ASP A 130 6.83 6.94 1.98
C ASP A 130 6.95 5.90 0.86
N HIS A 131 5.83 5.32 0.44
CA HIS A 131 5.83 4.35 -0.64
C HIS A 131 6.24 4.95 -2.00
N VAL A 132 5.63 6.07 -2.40
CA VAL A 132 5.89 6.69 -3.72
C VAL A 132 7.31 7.26 -3.79
N LEU A 133 7.80 7.86 -2.69
CA LEU A 133 9.19 8.30 -2.57
C LEU A 133 10.17 7.12 -2.63
N GLY A 134 9.93 6.07 -1.84
CA GLY A 134 10.79 4.89 -1.83
C GLY A 134 10.80 4.15 -3.17
N ALA A 135 9.68 4.23 -3.90
CA ALA A 135 9.60 3.72 -5.24
C ALA A 135 10.60 4.42 -6.18
N THR A 136 10.84 5.74 -6.09
CA THR A 136 11.83 6.44 -6.94
C THR A 136 13.25 5.92 -6.70
N ALA A 137 13.60 5.61 -5.45
CA ALA A 137 14.93 5.16 -5.05
C ALA A 137 15.18 3.66 -5.30
N HIS A 138 14.13 2.89 -5.63
CA HIS A 138 14.22 1.46 -5.81
C HIS A 138 14.96 1.10 -7.11
N GLN A 139 16.03 0.33 -6.98
CA GLN A 139 16.79 -0.25 -8.10
C GLN A 139 16.67 -1.78 -8.07
N PRO A 140 16.68 -2.46 -9.24
CA PRO A 140 16.81 -3.91 -9.29
C PRO A 140 17.98 -4.37 -8.43
N ASP A 141 17.74 -5.39 -7.58
CA ASP A 141 18.74 -6.05 -6.73
C ASP A 141 19.43 -5.17 -5.67
N ARG A 142 18.98 -3.92 -5.49
CA ARG A 142 19.54 -2.99 -4.50
C ARG A 142 18.41 -2.32 -3.70
N PRO A 143 17.91 -2.99 -2.63
CA PRO A 143 16.86 -2.41 -1.81
C PRO A 143 17.33 -1.11 -1.17
N ALA A 144 16.49 -0.08 -1.25
CA ALA A 144 16.67 1.18 -0.56
C ALA A 144 15.73 1.20 0.65
N PHE A 145 16.27 1.54 1.82
CA PHE A 145 15.50 1.62 3.06
C PHE A 145 15.24 3.08 3.40
N THR A 146 14.03 3.40 3.87
CA THR A 146 13.74 4.74 4.39
C THR A 146 14.64 5.01 5.59
N GLY A 147 15.55 5.99 5.46
CA GLY A 147 16.36 6.50 6.56
C GLY A 147 15.63 7.63 7.29
N THR A 148 15.03 8.55 6.54
CA THR A 148 14.24 9.65 7.11
C THR A 148 13.16 10.07 6.11
N ILE A 149 11.99 10.44 6.61
CA ILE A 149 10.96 11.12 5.85
C ILE A 149 10.47 12.34 6.63
N THR A 150 10.41 13.49 5.96
CA THR A 150 9.83 14.73 6.48
C THR A 150 8.56 15.01 5.71
N VAL A 151 7.43 15.10 6.41
CA VAL A 151 6.11 15.34 5.78
C VAL A 151 5.56 16.69 6.23
N ARG A 152 5.12 17.50 5.28
CA ARG A 152 4.54 18.83 5.50
C ARG A 152 3.09 18.86 5.00
N TYR A 153 2.15 19.04 5.92
CA TYR A 153 0.72 19.18 5.60
C TYR A 153 0.42 20.66 5.33
N LEU A 154 0.20 21.01 4.07
CA LEU A 154 -0.02 22.40 3.65
C LEU A 154 -1.47 22.82 3.85
N ARG A 155 -2.40 21.89 3.59
CA ARG A 155 -3.85 22.06 3.78
C ARG A 155 -4.52 20.69 3.98
N PRO A 156 -5.77 20.65 4.45
CA PRO A 156 -6.51 19.39 4.57
C PRO A 156 -6.64 18.67 3.22
N THR A 157 -6.38 17.36 3.21
CA THR A 157 -6.57 16.48 2.05
C THR A 157 -7.98 15.92 2.08
N ARG A 158 -8.86 16.35 1.17
CA ARG A 158 -10.24 15.84 1.12
C ARG A 158 -10.28 14.38 0.70
N LEU A 159 -11.26 13.62 1.20
CA LEU A 159 -11.58 12.31 0.64
C LEU A 159 -12.01 12.41 -0.83
N GLY A 160 -11.83 11.32 -1.58
CA GLY A 160 -12.11 11.21 -3.00
C GLY A 160 -10.84 11.05 -3.84
N ARG A 161 -10.88 11.58 -5.07
CA ARG A 161 -9.81 11.41 -6.06
C ARG A 161 -8.59 12.27 -5.74
N LEU A 162 -7.44 11.61 -5.70
CA LEU A 162 -6.14 12.19 -5.35
C LEU A 162 -5.07 11.72 -6.33
N HIS A 163 -4.01 12.50 -6.40
CA HIS A 163 -2.80 12.19 -7.17
C HIS A 163 -1.59 12.29 -6.25
N ALA A 164 -0.70 11.29 -6.30
CA ALA A 164 0.61 11.36 -5.65
C ALA A 164 1.71 11.19 -6.68
N GLU A 165 2.76 12.00 -6.59
CA GLU A 165 3.96 11.86 -7.42
C GLU A 165 5.23 12.15 -6.64
N ALA A 166 6.35 11.56 -7.08
CA ALA A 166 7.68 11.82 -6.56
C ALA A 166 8.74 11.68 -7.65
N HIS A 167 9.88 12.32 -7.43
CA HIS A 167 11.08 12.17 -8.24
C HIS A 167 12.33 12.20 -7.36
N VAL A 168 13.45 11.75 -7.92
CA VAL A 168 14.76 11.88 -7.27
C VAL A 168 15.21 13.33 -7.41
N ASP A 169 15.53 13.98 -6.30
CA ASP A 169 16.14 15.31 -6.28
C ASP A 169 17.64 15.18 -6.58
N HIS A 170 18.36 14.36 -5.80
CA HIS A 170 19.76 14.03 -6.05
C HIS A 170 20.21 12.74 -5.33
N ASP A 171 21.37 12.23 -5.73
CA ASP A 171 22.07 11.13 -5.07
C ASP A 171 23.35 11.62 -4.37
N GLU A 172 23.65 11.07 -3.20
CA GLU A 172 24.87 11.36 -2.44
C GLU A 172 25.43 10.06 -1.84
N GLY A 173 26.38 9.44 -2.54
CA GLY A 173 26.97 8.17 -2.12
C GLY A 173 25.93 7.06 -2.00
N ALA A 174 25.75 6.54 -0.77
CA ALA A 174 24.78 5.48 -0.47
C ALA A 174 23.34 5.99 -0.29
N LYS A 175 23.12 7.31 -0.35
CA LYS A 175 21.81 7.94 -0.12
C LYS A 175 21.19 8.43 -1.42
N THR A 176 19.88 8.27 -1.53
CA THR A 176 19.04 8.96 -2.52
C THR A 176 18.11 9.90 -1.79
N TYR A 177 18.07 11.15 -2.21
CA TYR A 177 17.13 12.14 -1.75
C TYR A 177 16.01 12.25 -2.78
N ALA A 178 14.77 12.07 -2.33
CA ALA A 178 13.59 12.15 -3.17
C ALA A 178 12.61 13.15 -2.59
N VAL A 179 11.87 13.81 -3.47
CA VAL A 179 10.80 14.75 -3.10
C VAL A 179 9.51 14.35 -3.79
N GLY A 180 8.38 14.63 -3.16
CA GLY A 180 7.08 14.23 -3.68
C GLY A 180 5.92 14.93 -2.98
N SER A 181 4.73 14.75 -3.52
CA SER A 181 3.53 15.41 -3.02
C SER A 181 2.26 14.59 -3.23
N ILE A 182 1.21 14.91 -2.47
CA ILE A 182 -0.17 14.50 -2.71
C ILE A 182 -0.99 15.75 -3.06
N SER A 183 -1.78 15.66 -4.12
CA SER A 183 -2.66 16.72 -4.60
C SER A 183 -4.09 16.25 -4.81
N ASP A 184 -5.03 17.19 -4.74
CA ASP A 184 -6.42 17.04 -5.18
C ASP A 184 -6.72 18.04 -6.32
N GLY A 185 -7.99 18.20 -6.71
CA GLY A 185 -8.39 19.13 -7.79
C GLY A 185 -8.03 20.61 -7.56
N ASP A 186 -7.76 21.01 -6.31
CA ASP A 186 -7.37 22.37 -5.92
C ASP A 186 -5.84 22.54 -5.76
N GLY A 187 -5.05 21.49 -6.03
CA GLY A 187 -3.58 21.53 -6.00
C GLY A 187 -2.94 20.70 -4.87
N VAL A 188 -1.70 21.00 -4.48
CA VAL A 188 -0.97 20.22 -3.47
C VAL A 188 -1.60 20.37 -2.07
N THR A 189 -1.67 19.26 -1.35
CA THR A 189 -2.18 19.16 0.04
C THR A 189 -1.08 18.80 1.02
N VAL A 190 -0.17 17.90 0.62
CA VAL A 190 0.93 17.38 1.43
C VAL A 190 2.17 17.29 0.57
N GLU A 191 3.31 17.70 1.10
CA GLU A 191 4.63 17.53 0.50
C GLU A 191 5.49 16.64 1.40
N ALA A 192 6.44 15.92 0.81
CA ALA A 192 7.42 15.17 1.57
C ALA A 192 8.80 15.14 0.91
N GLU A 193 9.81 15.08 1.77
CA GLU A 193 11.21 14.83 1.44
C GLU A 193 11.63 13.52 2.11
N GLY A 194 12.28 12.63 1.37
CA GLY A 194 12.71 11.33 1.85
C GLY A 194 14.19 11.10 1.58
N VAL A 195 14.87 10.51 2.56
CA VAL A 195 16.25 10.03 2.45
C VAL A 195 16.22 8.50 2.46
N PHE A 196 16.64 7.89 1.37
CA PHE A 196 16.67 6.43 1.20
C PHE A 196 18.11 5.94 1.18
N VAL A 197 18.42 4.95 2.01
CA VAL A 197 19.77 4.43 2.21
C VAL A 197 19.89 3.06 1.59
N ARG A 198 20.88 2.87 0.72
CA ARG A 198 21.30 1.57 0.21
C ARG A 198 22.44 1.05 1.10
N PRO A 199 22.24 0.02 1.92
CA PRO A 199 23.33 -0.56 2.68
C PRO A 199 24.35 -1.20 1.74
N ASP A 200 25.62 -1.16 2.13
CA ASP A 200 26.68 -1.91 1.45
C ASP A 200 26.38 -3.41 1.52
N ALA A 201 26.68 -4.12 0.43
CA ALA A 201 26.65 -5.58 0.44
C ALA A 201 27.71 -6.07 1.45
N ARG A 202 27.25 -6.64 2.56
CA ARG A 202 28.13 -7.33 3.52
C ARG A 202 28.46 -8.72 3.02
#